data_AF-A0A920PJ41-F1
#
_entry.id   AF-A0A920PJ41-F1
#
_cell.length_a   1.000
_cell.length_b   1.000
_cell.length_c   1.000
_cell.angle_alpha   90.00
_cell.angle_beta   90.00
_cell.angle_gamma   90.00
#
_symmetry.space_group_name_H-M   'P 1'
#
loop_
_entity.id
_entity.type
_entity.pdbx_description
1 polymer ?
#
loop_
_entity_poly.entity_id
_entity_poly.type
_entity_poly.pdbx_seq_one_letter_code
_entity_poly.pdbx_strand_id
1 'polypeptide(L)'
;MCGRFERHSTLSEFSKVVGGLVAEGTDPLPPSYNIAPSQAALIVRHETGAHRVDPFTWGLVPGWMKETGKYAPLMRALRLSTRNRCFAMHSDTNDV
;
A
#
# COMPACT_ATOMS: atom_id res chain seq x y z
N MET A 1 11.95 4.50 13.57
CA MET A 1 10.92 3.53 13.12
C MET A 1 9.65 4.32 12.86
N CYS A 2 9.03 4.22 11.68
CA CYS A 2 7.75 4.86 11.35
C CYS A 2 6.65 3.81 11.51
N GLY A 3 5.70 4.07 12.39
CA GLY A 3 4.58 3.17 12.68
C GLY A 3 3.23 3.87 12.68
N ARG A 4 3.18 5.18 12.46
CA ARG A 4 1.97 6.00 12.34
C ARG A 4 2.19 7.11 11.33
N PHE A 5 1.15 7.54 10.64
CA PHE A 5 1.15 8.71 9.77
C PHE A 5 -0.23 9.35 9.72
N GLU A 6 -0.32 10.54 9.12
CA GLU A 6 -1.57 11.25 8.90
C GLU A 6 -1.89 11.39 7.42
N ARG A 7 -3.18 11.51 7.13
CA ARG A 7 -3.72 11.95 5.85
C ARG A 7 -4.96 12.80 6.14
N HIS A 8 -4.80 14.10 6.17
CA HIS A 8 -5.90 15.03 6.37
C HIS A 8 -6.42 15.65 5.06
N SER A 9 -5.59 15.69 4.02
CA SER A 9 -5.94 16.24 2.70
C SER A 9 -6.79 15.28 1.87
N THR A 10 -7.58 15.88 0.98
CA THR A 10 -8.44 15.17 0.04
C THR A 10 -7.66 14.57 -1.12
N LEU A 11 -8.23 13.56 -1.78
CA LEU A 11 -7.63 12.96 -2.96
C LEU A 11 -7.41 13.98 -4.11
N SER A 12 -8.30 14.95 -4.27
CA SER A 12 -8.20 16.05 -5.25
C SER A 12 -7.02 17.00 -4.98
N GLU A 13 -6.64 17.17 -3.70
CA GLU A 13 -5.43 17.93 -3.37
C GLU A 13 -4.17 17.13 -3.69
N PHE A 14 -4.18 15.83 -3.42
CA PHE A 14 -3.05 14.95 -3.76
C PHE A 14 -2.82 14.84 -5.26
N SER A 15 -3.85 14.87 -6.11
CA SER A 15 -3.67 14.79 -7.57
C SER A 15 -2.96 16.00 -8.18
N LYS A 16 -2.97 17.15 -7.50
CA LYS A 16 -2.21 18.34 -7.91
C LYS A 16 -0.70 18.18 -7.70
N VAL A 17 -0.29 17.30 -6.79
CA VAL A 17 1.10 17.07 -6.39
C VAL A 17 1.65 15.77 -6.99
N VAL A 18 0.81 14.75 -7.09
CA VAL A 18 1.15 13.44 -7.66
C VAL A 18 0.74 13.42 -9.13
N GLY A 19 1.70 13.66 -10.02
CA GLY A 19 1.46 13.64 -11.47
C GLY A 19 0.90 12.29 -11.94
N GLY A 20 -0.11 12.31 -12.81
CA GLY A 20 -0.75 11.12 -13.35
C GLY A 20 -1.75 10.44 -12.41
N LEU A 21 -2.04 11.01 -11.24
CA LEU A 21 -3.06 10.51 -10.33
C LEU A 21 -4.47 10.82 -10.83
N VAL A 22 -5.22 9.76 -11.14
CA VAL A 22 -6.64 9.88 -11.50
C VAL A 22 -7.44 9.90 -10.21
N ALA A 23 -7.87 11.10 -9.82
CA ALA A 23 -8.64 11.38 -8.62
C ALA A 23 -10.10 11.72 -8.99
N GLU A 24 -10.79 10.78 -9.63
CA GLU A 24 -12.20 10.95 -10.02
C GLU A 24 -13.10 10.32 -8.96
N GLY A 25 -14.02 11.11 -8.38
CA GLY A 25 -15.05 10.63 -7.45
C GLY A 25 -14.83 10.97 -5.97
N THR A 26 -15.58 10.28 -5.10
CA THR A 26 -15.56 10.48 -3.65
C THR A 26 -14.37 9.75 -3.01
N ASP A 27 -13.77 10.38 -2.00
CA ASP A 27 -12.64 9.82 -1.26
C ASP A 27 -13.06 8.51 -0.54
N PRO A 28 -12.43 7.35 -0.82
CA PRO A 28 -12.91 6.07 -0.29
C PRO A 28 -12.63 5.88 1.20
N LEU A 29 -11.78 6.71 1.81
CA LEU A 29 -11.54 6.73 3.25
C LEU A 29 -11.69 8.16 3.79
N PRO A 30 -12.14 8.34 5.04
CA PRO A 30 -12.14 9.65 5.67
C PRO A 30 -10.70 10.13 5.99
N PRO A 31 -10.50 11.45 6.12
CA PRO A 31 -9.28 12.01 6.69
C PRO A 31 -8.98 11.43 8.08
N SER A 32 -7.70 11.20 8.38
CA SER A 32 -7.25 10.72 9.70
C SER A 32 -5.87 11.27 10.04
N TYR A 33 -5.74 11.82 11.24
CA TYR A 33 -4.47 12.32 11.77
C TYR A 33 -3.61 11.23 12.44
N ASN A 34 -4.10 9.99 12.49
CA ASN A 34 -3.44 8.94 13.26
C ASN A 34 -3.67 7.53 12.68
N ILE A 35 -3.29 7.35 11.42
CA ILE A 35 -3.35 6.07 10.73
C ILE A 35 -2.28 5.14 11.31
N ALA A 36 -2.72 3.97 11.76
CA ALA A 36 -1.94 2.98 12.49
C ALA A 36 -1.79 1.66 11.69
N PRO A 37 -0.89 0.77 12.11
CA PRO A 37 -0.77 -0.57 11.56
C PRO A 37 -2.11 -1.32 11.59
N SER A 38 -2.39 -2.14 10.58
CA SER A 38 -3.65 -2.87 10.40
C SER A 38 -4.89 -2.01 10.10
N GLN A 39 -4.77 -0.69 10.04
CA GLN A 39 -5.84 0.18 9.53
C GLN A 39 -5.75 0.31 8.01
N ALA A 40 -6.89 0.62 7.38
CA ALA A 40 -6.92 0.93 5.97
C ALA A 40 -6.27 2.30 5.70
N ALA A 41 -5.49 2.37 4.63
CA ALA A 41 -4.89 3.58 4.12
C ALA A 41 -5.00 3.60 2.59
N LEU A 42 -5.02 4.81 2.02
CA LEU A 42 -5.01 4.97 0.58
C LEU A 42 -3.61 4.72 0.03
N ILE A 43 -3.51 3.84 -0.96
CA ILE A 43 -2.27 3.54 -1.66
C ILE A 43 -2.41 3.95 -3.11
N VAL A 44 -1.41 4.67 -3.60
CA VAL A 44 -1.28 5.00 -5.02
C VAL A 44 -0.56 3.84 -5.71
N ARG A 45 -1.25 3.16 -6.63
CA ARG A 45 -0.66 2.14 -7.51
C ARG A 45 -0.42 2.71 -8.89
N HIS A 46 0.66 2.30 -9.52
CA HIS A 46 0.91 2.57 -10.93
C HIS A 46 0.20 1.50 -11.77
N GLU A 47 -0.73 1.93 -12.62
CA GLU A 47 -1.34 1.14 -13.67
C GLU A 47 -0.86 1.72 -15.02
N THR A 48 -0.90 0.94 -16.09
CA THR A 48 -0.34 1.36 -17.39
C THR A 48 -0.95 2.67 -17.87
N GLY A 49 -0.18 3.76 -17.78
CA GLY A 49 -0.55 5.09 -18.23
C GLY A 49 -1.27 5.96 -17.18
N ALA A 50 -1.56 5.46 -15.97
CA ALA A 50 -2.24 6.23 -14.93
C ALA A 50 -1.92 5.71 -13.52
N HIS A 51 -2.00 6.59 -12.52
CA HIS A 51 -1.99 6.19 -11.12
C HIS A 51 -3.41 6.06 -10.59
N ARG A 52 -3.70 4.91 -9.99
CA ARG A 52 -4.97 4.61 -9.32
C ARG A 52 -4.80 4.66 -7.82
N VAL A 53 -5.83 5.10 -7.10
CA VAL A 53 -5.88 5.05 -5.64
C VAL A 53 -6.90 4.03 -5.19
N ASP A 54 -6.48 3.15 -4.30
CA ASP A 54 -7.35 2.16 -3.68
C ASP A 54 -7.00 2.02 -2.18
N PRO A 55 -7.99 1.67 -1.33
CA PRO A 55 -7.74 1.40 0.08
C PRO A 55 -7.07 0.03 0.27
N PHE A 56 -5.99 -0.01 1.06
CA PHE A 56 -5.33 -1.25 1.50
C PHE A 56 -5.10 -1.23 3.01
N THR A 57 -5.10 -2.42 3.60
CA THR A 57 -4.65 -2.59 4.99
C THR A 57 -3.14 -2.46 5.06
N TRP A 58 -2.65 -1.62 5.98
CA TRP A 58 -1.22 -1.54 6.26
C TRP A 58 -0.77 -2.80 7.01
N GLY A 59 -0.28 -3.78 6.25
CA GLY A 59 0.25 -5.03 6.78
C GLY A 59 0.38 -6.11 5.73
N LEU A 60 1.61 -6.43 5.34
CA LEU A 60 1.88 -7.46 4.33
C LEU A 60 1.76 -8.85 4.94
N VAL A 61 0.89 -9.66 4.34
CA VAL A 61 0.78 -11.10 4.55
C VAL A 61 1.28 -11.79 3.28
N PRO A 62 2.43 -12.49 3.31
CA PRO A 62 2.95 -13.19 2.13
C PRO A 62 2.03 -14.32 1.68
N GLY A 63 1.82 -14.47 0.36
CA GLY A 63 0.91 -15.50 -0.18
C GLY A 63 1.32 -16.95 0.07
N TRP A 64 2.61 -17.21 0.35
CA TRP A 64 3.12 -18.54 0.70
C TRP A 64 2.86 -18.93 2.17
N MET A 65 2.40 -17.99 3.00
CA MET A 65 2.12 -18.23 4.42
C MET A 65 0.84 -19.06 4.56
N LYS A 66 0.98 -20.30 5.06
CA LYS A 66 -0.16 -21.23 5.24
C LYS A 66 -1.11 -20.84 6.39
N GLU A 67 -0.58 -20.19 7.42
CA GLU A 67 -1.34 -19.85 8.64
C GLU A 67 -1.53 -18.33 8.74
N THR A 68 -2.52 -17.80 8.02
CA THR A 68 -2.87 -16.38 8.07
C THR A 68 -3.49 -16.04 9.43
N GLY A 69 -2.97 -15.01 10.11
CA GLY A 69 -3.52 -14.50 11.38
C GLY A 69 -2.82 -14.97 12.66
N LYS A 70 -1.96 -16.00 12.58
CA LYS A 70 -1.15 -16.47 13.72
C LYS A 70 0.02 -15.53 14.05
N TYR A 71 0.54 -14.86 13.03
CA TYR A 71 1.67 -13.94 13.14
C TYR A 71 1.22 -12.51 12.82
N ALA A 72 1.82 -11.53 13.50
CA ALA A 72 1.60 -10.13 13.19
C ALA A 72 2.07 -9.83 11.74
N PRO A 73 1.26 -9.12 10.94
CA PRO A 73 1.64 -8.80 9.57
C PRO A 73 2.87 -7.88 9.51
N LEU A 74 3.59 -7.89 8.39
CA LEU A 74 4.78 -7.07 8.20
C LEU A 74 4.40 -5.61 7.90
N MET A 75 4.86 -4.67 8.73
CA MET A 75 4.53 -3.24 8.59
C MET A 75 5.58 -2.44 7.82
N ARG A 76 6.77 -2.99 7.67
CA ARG A 76 7.94 -2.30 7.15
C ARG A 76 8.83 -3.28 6.42
N ALA A 77 9.41 -2.82 5.32
CA ALA A 77 10.58 -3.44 4.71
C ALA A 77 11.80 -2.54 4.98
N LEU A 78 12.90 -3.12 5.48
CA LEU A 78 14.18 -2.43 5.41
C LEU A 78 14.65 -2.45 3.95
N ARG A 79 15.19 -1.35 3.43
CA ARG A 79 15.69 -1.27 2.04
C ARG A 79 16.63 -2.42 1.68
N LEU A 80 17.48 -2.85 2.61
CA LEU A 80 18.41 -3.97 2.43
C LEU A 80 17.73 -5.35 2.38
N SER A 81 16.50 -5.46 2.89
CA SER A 81 15.75 -6.72 2.99
C SER A 81 14.77 -6.96 1.84
N THR A 82 14.70 -6.06 0.85
CA THR A 82 13.73 -6.16 -0.26
C THR A 82 13.92 -7.38 -1.16
N ARG A 83 15.07 -8.05 -1.07
CA ARG A 83 15.38 -9.30 -1.79
C ARG A 83 15.08 -10.58 -0.99
N ASN A 84 14.49 -10.48 0.20
CA ASN A 84 14.07 -11.66 0.95
C ASN A 84 12.78 -12.25 0.35
N ARG A 85 12.44 -13.50 0.71
CA ARG A 85 11.24 -14.20 0.21
C ARG A 85 9.91 -13.46 0.49
N CYS A 86 9.88 -12.54 1.46
CA CYS A 86 8.66 -11.78 1.78
C CYS A 86 8.44 -10.60 0.83
N PHE A 87 9.51 -10.00 0.30
CA PHE A 87 9.46 -8.76 -0.48
C PHE A 87 9.95 -8.94 -1.93
N ALA A 88 10.67 -10.02 -2.22
CA ALA A 88 11.06 -10.36 -3.57
C ALA A 88 9.81 -10.77 -4.38
N MET A 89 9.54 -10.02 -5.43
CA MET A 89 8.59 -10.42 -6.47
C MET A 89 9.14 -11.71 -7.09
N HIS A 90 8.40 -12.81 -6.94
CA HIS A 90 8.67 -14.00 -7.74
C HIS A 90 8.14 -13.65 -9.13
N SER A 91 9.04 -13.45 -10.08
CA SER A 91 8.66 -13.43 -11.49
C SER A 91 8.21 -14.83 -11.83
N ASP A 92 6.91 -15.11 -11.70
CA ASP A 92 6.27 -16.25 -12.36
C ASP A 92 6.24 -15.96 -13.86
N THR A 93 7.42 -15.92 -14.50
CA THR A 93 7.54 -16.14 -15.94
C THR A 93 7.46 -17.64 -16.17
N ASN A 94 6.24 -18.17 -16.10
CA ASN A 94 5.87 -19.33 -16.91
C ASN A 94 5.48 -18.77 -18.28
N ASP A 95 6.49 -18.42 -19.08
CA ASP A 95 6.35 -18.49 -20.53
C ASP A 95 6.43 -19.97 -20.92
N VAL A 96 5.54 -20.32 -21.86
CA VAL A 96 5.23 -21.66 -22.40
C VAL A 96 6.47 -22.44 -22.87
#